data_AF-A0A1L9AZV4-F1
#
_entry.id   AF-A0A1L9AZV4-F1
#
_cell.length_a   1.000
_cell.length_b   1.000
_cell.length_c   1.000
_cell.angle_alpha   90.00
_cell.angle_beta   90.00
_cell.angle_gamma   90.00
#
_symmetry.space_group_name_H-M   'P 1'
#
loop_
_entity.id
_entity.type
_entity.pdbx_description
1 polymer ?
#
loop_
_entity_poly.entity_id
_entity_poly.type
_entity_poly.pdbx_seq_one_letter_code
_entity_poly.pdbx_strand_id
1 'polypeptide(L)'
;MLAHPRHWPLLALLFAPGIAAAGDFVPPEVQFSLQHLKTEERARAARALGPLEQLPRYLVQLEVEPDARAVKGHLRVEWSVRGRPLDAIPLRLTPNAFAPRMSLSEVTVNGKPVKPQRPEDGLYLLPLAEPLAPGSSVVVELDLEGRVPRAQPGTASLLGALGASGGGNSEAGDYGAFSATEDFMSLVGVVPRVPPLDASGTPWGGPTGVGDLALYEPANVLANVIVPSGWKAHVTGVAIGEVPQKNGRVRYSFAAGAVRDFPVFASRGYESATATVNGVSVESHFAARDAQVGRRVLKYASDALSEFERRLGPLPFKNFRVVEAPLSGGAGGMEFPGLVTVGTSLYRGAADPAGALEGLPGMGQMQGLLEAMGGDAAPLGQLGKVLERTLEFTVAHEVAHQYFAGLVGSDPINAPVVDESLAQYTALLYMEWKHGRAVAEQMRQEALVSAYHMLRLSGGKDAPADRPTSGFEDPLQYGALVYGKAPLLHHYSRKLIGDEAFFKGMRSYVDTYRFKWTCGECFTQELAKASPANARELERLRVRWWKEAHGDEDLGEPSLGALMGGGGQMDPETLKLMEELMPGLMKGLQP
;
A
#
# COMPACT_ATOMS: atom_id res chain seq x y z
N MET A 1 40.03 -18.52 -5.91
CA MET A 1 39.67 -18.24 -7.32
C MET A 1 39.11 -19.51 -7.94
N LEU A 2 37.79 -19.71 -7.85
CA LEU A 2 37.05 -20.71 -8.62
C LEU A 2 35.69 -20.07 -8.91
N ALA A 3 35.49 -19.65 -10.16
CA ALA A 3 34.22 -19.13 -10.64
C ALA A 3 33.23 -20.29 -10.76
N HIS A 4 32.17 -20.29 -9.95
CA HIS A 4 31.04 -21.18 -10.17
C HIS A 4 30.20 -20.61 -11.33
N PRO A 5 29.85 -21.41 -12.34
CA PRO A 5 29.04 -20.92 -13.44
C PRO A 5 27.59 -20.71 -12.97
N ARG A 6 27.08 -19.51 -13.27
CA ARG A 6 25.67 -19.12 -13.12
C ARG A 6 24.86 -19.81 -14.22
N HIS A 7 24.33 -21.00 -13.94
CA HIS A 7 23.37 -21.67 -14.82
C HIS A 7 21.99 -21.61 -14.19
N TRP A 8 21.05 -20.92 -14.84
CA TRP A 8 19.65 -21.30 -14.75
C TRP A 8 19.52 -22.75 -15.22
N PRO A 9 18.76 -23.64 -14.54
CA PRO A 9 18.33 -24.85 -15.20
C PRO A 9 17.36 -24.41 -16.31
N LEU A 10 17.91 -24.14 -17.49
CA LEU A 10 17.17 -24.04 -18.74
C LEU A 10 16.56 -25.42 -18.99
N LEU A 11 15.27 -25.57 -18.72
CA LEU A 11 14.46 -26.55 -19.43
C LEU A 11 14.32 -26.02 -20.88
N ALA A 12 15.37 -26.19 -21.66
CA ALA A 12 15.35 -25.94 -23.10
C ALA A 12 14.56 -27.08 -23.76
N LEU A 13 13.24 -26.89 -23.89
CA LEU A 13 12.45 -27.64 -24.86
C LEU A 13 12.80 -27.08 -26.25
N LEU A 14 13.72 -27.75 -26.94
CA LEU A 14 14.00 -27.53 -28.35
C LEU A 14 12.74 -27.87 -29.16
N PHE A 15 12.00 -26.85 -29.62
CA PHE A 15 11.03 -27.00 -30.70
C PHE A 15 11.63 -26.45 -32.00
N ALA A 16 11.62 -27.30 -33.03
CA ALA A 16 11.95 -26.94 -34.40
C ALA A 16 11.05 -25.78 -34.89
N PRO A 17 11.49 -24.95 -35.86
CA PRO A 17 10.69 -23.86 -36.38
C PRO A 17 9.60 -24.42 -37.31
N GLY A 18 8.52 -24.89 -36.71
CA GLY A 18 7.23 -25.03 -37.38
C GLY A 18 6.50 -23.70 -37.25
N ILE A 19 6.10 -23.11 -38.37
CA ILE A 19 5.26 -21.92 -38.44
C ILE A 19 3.91 -22.26 -37.81
N ALA A 20 3.79 -22.11 -36.50
CA ALA A 20 2.51 -22.01 -35.82
C ALA A 20 2.05 -20.56 -36.00
N ALA A 21 0.80 -20.39 -36.44
CA ALA A 21 0.17 -19.08 -36.50
C ALA A 21 0.34 -18.37 -35.14
N ALA A 22 0.73 -17.09 -35.18
CA ALA A 22 1.12 -16.29 -34.02
C ALA A 22 -0.02 -15.93 -33.05
N GLY A 23 -1.02 -16.80 -32.86
CA GLY A 23 -2.24 -16.54 -32.10
C GLY A 23 -2.40 -17.29 -30.78
N ASP A 24 -1.76 -18.46 -30.58
CA ASP A 24 -2.18 -19.38 -29.50
C ASP A 24 -1.08 -19.80 -28.51
N PHE A 25 0.19 -19.40 -28.70
CA PHE A 25 1.26 -19.80 -27.77
C PHE A 25 1.39 -18.82 -26.60
N VAL A 26 0.89 -19.23 -25.44
CA VAL A 26 1.16 -18.56 -24.15
C VAL A 26 2.39 -19.22 -23.51
N PRO A 27 3.50 -18.49 -23.28
CA PRO A 27 4.69 -19.06 -22.67
C PRO A 27 4.43 -19.72 -21.30
N PRO A 28 5.11 -20.82 -20.93
CA PRO A 28 4.88 -21.51 -19.66
C PRO A 28 4.98 -20.59 -18.44
N GLU A 29 5.91 -19.64 -18.42
CA GLU A 29 6.08 -18.70 -17.31
C GLU A 29 4.83 -17.81 -17.14
N VAL A 30 4.23 -17.38 -18.26
CA VAL A 30 2.97 -16.63 -18.24
C VAL A 30 1.84 -17.53 -17.76
N GLN A 31 1.77 -18.78 -18.21
CA GLN A 31 0.75 -19.73 -17.73
C GLN A 31 0.84 -19.93 -16.22
N PHE A 32 2.04 -20.03 -15.65
CA PHE A 32 2.26 -20.09 -14.21
C PHE A 32 1.80 -18.81 -13.50
N SER A 33 2.21 -17.63 -13.97
CA SER A 33 1.77 -16.33 -13.41
C SER A 33 0.24 -16.20 -13.42
N LEU A 34 -0.43 -16.62 -14.50
CA LEU A 34 -1.89 -16.56 -14.61
C LEU A 34 -2.62 -17.55 -13.69
N GLN A 35 -1.94 -18.49 -13.02
CA GLN A 35 -2.54 -19.31 -11.97
C GLN A 35 -3.00 -18.47 -10.78
N HIS A 36 -2.37 -17.31 -10.56
CA HIS A 36 -2.75 -16.33 -9.54
C HIS A 36 -4.13 -15.74 -9.76
N LEU A 37 -4.57 -15.56 -11.01
CA LEU A 37 -5.89 -15.05 -11.33
C LEU A 37 -6.94 -16.16 -11.25
N LYS A 38 -8.12 -15.83 -10.71
CA LYS A 38 -9.34 -16.63 -10.86
C LYS A 38 -9.65 -16.82 -12.36
N THR A 39 -10.17 -17.99 -12.71
CA THR A 39 -10.33 -18.38 -14.13
C THR A 39 -11.23 -17.40 -14.89
N GLU A 40 -12.34 -17.02 -14.29
CA GLU A 40 -13.32 -16.07 -14.83
C GLU A 40 -12.77 -14.65 -14.99
N GLU A 41 -11.74 -14.29 -14.23
CA GLU A 41 -11.14 -12.95 -14.24
C GLU A 41 -10.04 -12.80 -15.31
N ARG A 42 -9.49 -13.90 -15.81
CA ARG A 42 -8.51 -13.88 -16.93
C ARG A 42 -9.09 -13.25 -18.18
N ALA A 43 -10.34 -13.56 -18.52
CA ALA A 43 -11.00 -12.98 -19.69
C ALA A 43 -11.32 -11.49 -19.50
N ARG A 44 -11.63 -11.06 -18.27
CA ARG A 44 -11.83 -9.63 -17.95
C ARG A 44 -10.50 -8.87 -18.05
N ALA A 45 -9.43 -9.43 -17.48
CA ALA A 45 -8.09 -8.88 -17.57
C ALA A 45 -7.65 -8.75 -19.04
N ALA A 46 -7.82 -9.79 -19.85
CA ALA A 46 -7.44 -9.75 -21.27
C ALA A 46 -8.22 -8.70 -22.07
N ARG A 47 -9.52 -8.50 -21.77
CA ARG A 47 -10.30 -7.42 -22.40
C ARG A 47 -9.83 -6.03 -22.00
N ALA A 48 -9.40 -5.84 -20.75
CA ALA A 48 -8.97 -4.54 -20.24
C ALA A 48 -7.52 -4.21 -20.63
N LEU A 49 -6.65 -5.21 -20.63
CA LEU A 49 -5.21 -5.08 -20.77
C LEU A 49 -4.67 -5.54 -22.13
N GLY A 50 -5.52 -6.08 -23.01
CA GLY A 50 -5.07 -6.80 -24.19
C GLY A 50 -4.49 -8.19 -23.85
N PRO A 51 -3.79 -8.84 -24.80
CA PRO A 51 -3.23 -10.17 -24.59
C PRO A 51 -2.30 -10.21 -23.36
N LEU A 52 -2.54 -11.14 -22.45
CA LEU A 52 -1.89 -11.16 -21.13
C LEU A 52 -0.43 -11.58 -21.22
N GLU A 53 -0.07 -12.34 -22.24
CA GLU A 53 1.30 -12.71 -22.61
C GLU A 53 2.12 -11.54 -23.16
N GLN A 54 1.48 -10.43 -23.54
CA GLN A 54 2.15 -9.20 -23.96
C GLN A 54 2.30 -8.18 -22.82
N LEU A 55 1.89 -8.52 -21.60
CA LEU A 55 2.19 -7.69 -20.42
C LEU A 55 3.70 -7.74 -20.13
N PRO A 56 4.28 -6.69 -19.52
CA PRO A 56 5.62 -6.76 -18.97
C PRO A 56 5.80 -8.04 -18.14
N ARG A 57 6.88 -8.78 -18.40
CA ARG A 57 7.21 -10.04 -17.75
C ARG A 57 8.52 -9.91 -16.99
N TYR A 58 8.51 -10.28 -15.71
CA TYR A 58 9.66 -10.21 -14.83
C TYR A 58 10.04 -11.61 -14.36
N LEU A 59 11.25 -12.04 -14.70
CA LEU A 59 11.87 -13.23 -14.14
C LEU A 59 12.89 -12.77 -13.10
N VAL A 60 12.60 -13.09 -11.85
CA VAL A 60 13.29 -12.53 -10.68
C VAL A 60 14.00 -13.63 -9.93
N GLN A 61 15.28 -13.43 -9.63
CA GLN A 61 16.01 -14.25 -8.66
C GLN A 61 16.65 -13.33 -7.63
N LEU A 62 16.28 -13.48 -6.36
CA LEU A 62 16.86 -12.75 -5.24
C LEU A 62 17.54 -13.72 -4.28
N GLU A 63 18.74 -13.37 -3.86
CA GLU A 63 19.47 -13.98 -2.76
C GLU A 63 19.50 -12.99 -1.60
N VAL A 64 18.83 -13.35 -0.52
CA VAL A 64 18.64 -12.51 0.65
C VAL A 64 19.50 -13.05 1.79
N GLU A 65 20.27 -12.18 2.42
CA GLU A 65 21.13 -12.46 3.57
C GLU A 65 20.76 -11.52 4.72
N PRO A 66 19.73 -11.87 5.53
CA PRO A 66 19.18 -10.99 6.55
C PRO A 66 20.18 -10.55 7.61
N ASP A 67 21.04 -11.47 8.11
CA ASP A 67 22.06 -11.16 9.12
C ASP A 67 23.07 -10.13 8.62
N ALA A 68 23.43 -10.19 7.33
CA ALA A 68 24.28 -9.21 6.68
C ALA A 68 23.50 -7.97 6.22
N ARG A 69 22.16 -7.98 6.31
CA ARG A 69 21.24 -7.04 5.68
C ARG A 69 21.56 -6.84 4.20
N ALA A 70 21.97 -7.90 3.51
CA ALA A 70 22.39 -7.82 2.11
C ALA A 70 21.38 -8.51 1.21
N VAL A 71 21.21 -7.97 0.01
CA VAL A 71 20.44 -8.60 -1.05
C VAL A 71 21.24 -8.54 -2.34
N LYS A 72 21.23 -9.63 -3.08
CA LYS A 72 21.72 -9.72 -4.46
C LYS A 72 20.61 -10.25 -5.33
N GLY A 73 20.61 -9.89 -6.60
CA GLY A 73 19.61 -10.39 -7.52
C GLY A 73 20.03 -10.35 -8.96
N HIS A 74 19.34 -11.17 -9.74
CA HIS A 74 19.38 -11.15 -11.19
C HIS A 74 17.95 -10.98 -11.69
N LEU A 75 17.76 -10.07 -12.63
CA LEU A 75 16.46 -9.72 -13.19
C LEU A 75 16.51 -9.84 -14.70
N ARG A 76 15.48 -10.46 -15.27
CA ARG A 76 15.19 -10.40 -16.70
C ARG A 76 13.79 -9.82 -16.90
N VAL A 77 13.71 -8.69 -17.57
CA VAL A 77 12.47 -7.99 -17.92
C VAL A 77 12.23 -8.15 -19.41
N GLU A 78 11.10 -8.71 -19.76
CA GLU A 78 10.66 -8.79 -21.15
C GLU A 78 9.44 -7.90 -21.32
N TRP A 79 9.50 -6.99 -22.27
CA TRP A 79 8.47 -5.98 -22.43
C TRP A 79 8.14 -5.78 -23.90
N SER A 80 6.85 -5.83 -24.23
CA SER A 80 6.34 -5.44 -25.54
C SER A 80 5.96 -3.97 -25.53
N VAL A 81 6.57 -3.20 -26.43
CA VAL A 81 6.32 -1.76 -26.57
C VAL A 81 4.90 -1.54 -27.08
N ARG A 82 4.13 -0.72 -26.36
CA ARG A 82 2.74 -0.39 -26.72
C ARG A 82 2.62 1.11 -26.96
N GLY A 83 1.68 1.48 -27.83
CA GLY A 83 1.36 2.89 -28.10
C GLY A 83 2.38 3.55 -29.01
N ARG A 84 3.39 4.20 -28.43
CA ARG A 84 4.36 5.04 -29.15
C ARG A 84 5.76 4.41 -29.19
N PRO A 85 6.63 4.83 -30.13
CA PRO A 85 8.02 4.43 -30.12
C PRO A 85 8.74 4.85 -28.81
N LEU A 86 9.71 4.05 -28.37
CA LEU A 86 10.52 4.33 -27.19
C LEU A 86 11.98 4.53 -27.57
N ASP A 87 12.58 5.61 -27.06
CA ASP A 87 14.02 5.90 -27.21
C ASP A 87 14.87 5.37 -26.05
N ALA A 88 14.22 5.05 -24.93
CA ALA A 88 14.85 4.43 -23.76
C ALA A 88 13.84 3.55 -23.01
N ILE A 89 14.34 2.55 -22.30
CA ILE A 89 13.54 1.73 -21.37
C ILE A 89 13.65 2.33 -19.96
N PRO A 90 12.55 2.84 -19.37
CA PRO A 90 12.56 3.33 -18.00
C PRO A 90 12.39 2.19 -17.00
N LEU A 91 13.21 2.19 -15.95
CA LEU A 91 13.11 1.31 -14.80
C LEU A 91 13.21 2.13 -13.52
N ARG A 92 12.26 1.96 -12.61
CA ARG A 92 12.28 2.56 -11.28
C ARG A 92 12.72 1.54 -10.25
N LEU A 93 13.78 1.86 -9.52
CA LEU A 93 14.32 1.13 -8.38
C LEU A 93 14.08 1.99 -7.13
N THR A 94 12.94 1.76 -6.49
CA THR A 94 12.38 2.61 -5.43
C THR A 94 13.31 2.81 -4.22
N PRO A 95 14.09 1.81 -3.75
CA PRO A 95 15.05 2.03 -2.67
C PRO A 95 16.05 3.16 -2.95
N ASN A 96 16.31 3.45 -4.23
CA ASN A 96 17.21 4.51 -4.66
C ASN A 96 16.57 5.90 -4.78
N ALA A 97 15.26 6.02 -4.55
CA ALA A 97 14.57 7.32 -4.54
C ALA A 97 14.94 8.17 -3.30
N PHE A 98 15.29 7.53 -2.19
CA PHE A 98 15.59 8.22 -0.92
C PHE A 98 17.09 8.30 -0.62
N ALA A 99 17.85 7.27 -0.98
CA ALA A 99 19.29 7.19 -0.80
C ALA A 99 19.85 6.13 -1.76
N PRO A 100 21.14 6.17 -2.17
CA PRO A 100 21.73 5.14 -3.04
C PRO A 100 21.94 3.81 -2.29
N ARG A 101 20.85 3.09 -2.00
CA ARG A 101 20.83 1.84 -1.21
C ARG A 101 21.18 0.60 -2.02
N MET A 102 21.02 0.69 -3.34
CA MET A 102 21.18 -0.40 -4.30
C MET A 102 22.06 0.02 -5.48
N SER A 103 22.78 -0.93 -6.08
CA SER A 103 23.53 -0.75 -7.33
C SER A 103 22.97 -1.65 -8.42
N LEU A 104 23.10 -1.20 -9.67
CA LEU A 104 22.80 -1.97 -10.88
C LEU A 104 24.11 -2.28 -11.61
N SER A 105 24.25 -3.50 -12.10
CA SER A 105 25.42 -3.97 -12.86
C SER A 105 25.00 -4.95 -13.95
N GLU A 106 25.93 -5.28 -14.85
CA GLU A 106 25.68 -6.22 -15.98
C GLU A 106 24.41 -5.89 -16.79
N VAL A 107 24.10 -4.59 -16.94
CA VAL A 107 22.86 -4.15 -17.59
C VAL A 107 22.98 -4.32 -19.10
N THR A 108 22.09 -5.11 -19.67
CA THR A 108 22.00 -5.32 -21.12
C THR A 108 20.59 -5.06 -21.63
N VAL A 109 20.52 -4.61 -22.89
CA VAL A 109 19.28 -4.50 -23.65
C VAL A 109 19.45 -5.31 -24.93
N ASN A 110 18.59 -6.32 -25.13
CA ASN A 110 18.70 -7.30 -26.20
C ASN A 110 20.10 -7.92 -26.30
N GLY A 111 20.70 -8.24 -25.13
CA GLY A 111 22.04 -8.83 -25.01
C GLY A 111 23.21 -7.86 -25.26
N LYS A 112 22.95 -6.59 -25.57
CA LYS A 112 23.99 -5.56 -25.72
C LYS A 112 24.18 -4.79 -24.42
N PRO A 113 25.40 -4.61 -23.91
CA PRO A 113 25.65 -3.78 -22.72
C PRO A 113 25.16 -2.35 -22.91
N VAL A 114 24.46 -1.82 -21.90
CA VAL A 114 23.96 -0.44 -21.88
C VAL A 114 24.34 0.21 -20.56
N LYS A 115 24.80 1.45 -20.61
CA LYS A 115 25.03 2.27 -19.41
C LYS A 115 23.72 2.97 -19.03
N PRO A 116 23.13 2.68 -17.85
CA PRO A 116 21.93 3.38 -17.41
C PRO A 116 22.21 4.87 -17.21
N GLN A 117 21.27 5.71 -17.64
CA GLN A 117 21.20 7.12 -17.30
C GLN A 117 20.27 7.30 -16.11
N ARG A 118 20.58 8.25 -15.21
CA ARG A 118 19.80 8.48 -13.99
C ARG A 118 19.31 9.93 -13.96
N PRO A 119 18.17 10.24 -14.59
CA PRO A 119 17.65 11.61 -14.65
C PRO A 119 17.07 12.10 -13.32
N GLU A 120 16.64 11.19 -12.44
CA GLU A 120 16.14 11.47 -11.09
C GLU A 120 16.51 10.32 -10.14
N ASP A 121 16.31 10.53 -8.85
CA ASP A 121 16.54 9.49 -7.86
C ASP A 121 15.58 8.32 -8.03
N GLY A 122 16.13 7.10 -8.03
CA GLY A 122 15.38 5.88 -8.27
C GLY A 122 14.98 5.61 -9.73
N LEU A 123 15.04 6.56 -10.67
CA LEU A 123 14.72 6.29 -12.09
C LEU A 123 15.98 6.04 -12.92
N TYR A 124 15.95 4.99 -13.71
CA TYR A 124 16.99 4.60 -14.65
C TYR A 124 16.41 4.56 -16.05
N LEU A 125 17.03 5.28 -16.98
CA LEU A 125 16.74 5.20 -18.41
C LEU A 125 17.83 4.38 -19.10
N LEU A 126 17.43 3.31 -19.78
CA LEU A 126 18.32 2.49 -20.58
C LEU A 126 18.22 2.94 -22.04
N PRO A 127 19.17 3.76 -22.54
CA PRO A 127 19.08 4.31 -23.89
C PRO A 127 19.13 3.21 -24.94
N LEU A 128 18.31 3.36 -25.98
CA LEU A 128 18.25 2.46 -27.13
C LEU A 128 19.06 3.05 -28.28
N ALA A 129 19.79 2.21 -29.00
CA ALA A 129 20.57 2.64 -30.17
C ALA A 129 19.66 3.11 -31.32
N GLU A 130 18.50 2.48 -31.46
CA GLU A 130 17.44 2.86 -32.38
C GLU A 130 16.09 2.83 -31.63
N PRO A 131 15.16 3.75 -31.91
CA PRO A 131 13.86 3.76 -31.27
C PRO A 131 13.10 2.45 -31.51
N LEU A 132 12.53 1.86 -30.46
CA LEU A 132 11.72 0.65 -30.57
C LEU A 132 10.29 1.01 -30.96
N ALA A 133 9.83 0.51 -32.12
CA ALA A 133 8.48 0.74 -32.60
C ALA A 133 7.42 -0.04 -31.79
N PRO A 134 6.16 0.44 -31.71
CA PRO A 134 5.06 -0.31 -31.13
C PRO A 134 4.92 -1.71 -31.72
N GLY A 135 4.66 -2.70 -30.86
CA GLY A 135 4.62 -4.12 -31.22
C GLY A 135 5.99 -4.82 -31.18
N SER A 136 7.09 -4.07 -31.07
CA SER A 136 8.42 -4.64 -30.85
C SER A 136 8.55 -5.13 -29.40
N SER A 137 9.38 -6.15 -29.19
CA SER A 137 9.70 -6.65 -27.85
C SER A 137 11.15 -6.37 -27.49
N VAL A 138 11.40 -6.11 -26.22
CA VAL A 138 12.72 -5.87 -25.66
C VAL A 138 12.97 -6.80 -24.48
N VAL A 139 14.21 -7.27 -24.37
CA VAL A 139 14.69 -8.01 -23.21
C VAL A 139 15.74 -7.17 -22.50
N VAL A 140 15.51 -6.88 -21.22
CA VAL A 140 16.48 -6.24 -20.34
C VAL A 140 16.96 -7.28 -19.34
N GLU A 141 18.27 -7.43 -19.19
CA GLU A 141 18.87 -8.26 -18.15
C GLU A 141 19.78 -7.37 -17.28
N LEU A 142 19.73 -7.56 -15.96
CA LEU A 142 20.55 -6.80 -15.02
C LEU A 142 20.83 -7.60 -13.75
N ASP A 143 21.93 -7.29 -13.11
CA ASP A 143 22.25 -7.70 -11.74
C ASP A 143 22.02 -6.52 -10.80
N LEU A 144 21.54 -6.81 -9.59
CA LEU A 144 21.37 -5.84 -8.51
C LEU A 144 22.05 -6.33 -7.23
N GLU A 145 22.60 -5.41 -6.46
CA GLU A 145 23.06 -5.69 -5.11
C GLU A 145 22.89 -4.48 -4.20
N GLY A 146 22.73 -4.71 -2.91
CA GLY A 146 22.67 -3.61 -1.95
C GLY A 146 22.57 -4.05 -0.51
N ARG A 147 22.57 -3.06 0.37
CA ARG A 147 22.47 -3.25 1.82
C ARG A 147 21.24 -2.54 2.35
N VAL A 148 20.38 -3.29 3.02
CA VAL A 148 19.15 -2.81 3.63
C VAL A 148 19.47 -2.07 4.93
N PRO A 149 18.98 -0.84 5.13
CA PRO A 149 19.18 -0.11 6.38
C PRO A 149 18.46 -0.84 7.53
N ARG A 150 18.89 -0.55 8.77
CA ARG A 150 18.15 -1.05 9.93
C ARG A 150 16.82 -0.31 10.00
N ALA A 151 15.76 -1.01 10.40
CA ALA A 151 14.51 -0.38 10.75
C ALA A 151 14.76 0.64 11.86
N GLN A 152 14.17 1.83 11.73
CA GLN A 152 14.28 2.85 12.76
C GLN A 152 13.47 2.40 13.99
N PRO A 153 13.99 2.58 15.22
CA PRO A 153 13.22 2.34 16.44
C PRO A 153 11.90 3.13 16.39
N GLY A 154 10.81 2.44 16.69
CA GLY A 154 9.47 2.95 16.44
C GLY A 154 9.18 4.30 17.10
N THR A 155 8.96 5.32 16.27
CA THR A 155 7.89 6.30 16.50
C THR A 155 6.68 5.87 15.70
N ALA A 156 6.22 4.63 15.89
CA ALA A 156 4.84 4.32 15.58
C ALA A 156 4.01 5.05 16.63
N SER A 157 3.64 6.29 16.33
CA SER A 157 2.81 7.06 17.23
C SER A 157 1.42 6.43 17.22
N LEU A 158 0.83 6.26 18.41
CA LEU A 158 -0.60 6.02 18.55
C LEU A 158 -1.41 7.01 17.69
N LEU A 159 -0.90 8.22 17.49
CA LEU A 159 -1.43 9.22 16.57
C LEU A 159 -1.49 8.74 15.11
N GLY A 160 -0.43 8.11 14.58
CA GLY A 160 -0.43 7.49 13.25
C GLY A 160 -1.45 6.36 13.10
N ALA A 161 -1.63 5.57 14.17
CA ALA A 161 -2.67 4.55 14.25
C ALA A 161 -4.09 5.18 14.24
N LEU A 162 -4.31 6.29 14.94
CA LEU A 162 -5.60 6.99 15.01
C LEU A 162 -5.94 7.83 13.76
N GLY A 163 -5.36 7.53 12.60
CA GLY A 163 -5.68 8.24 11.36
C GLY A 163 -4.97 9.58 11.16
N ALA A 164 -4.05 9.96 12.05
CA ALA A 164 -3.05 11.01 11.79
C ALA A 164 -1.78 10.37 11.20
N SER A 165 -1.94 9.49 10.21
CA SER A 165 -0.84 8.90 9.44
C SER A 165 0.08 10.02 8.95
N GLY A 166 1.37 9.93 9.28
CA GLY A 166 2.37 10.94 8.90
C GLY A 166 2.88 11.86 10.03
N GLY A 167 2.41 11.73 11.27
CA GLY A 167 2.94 12.49 12.41
C GLY A 167 4.29 12.02 12.99
N GLY A 168 5.07 11.22 12.26
CA GLY A 168 6.38 10.76 12.74
C GLY A 168 7.50 11.74 12.35
N ASN A 169 8.42 12.04 13.27
CA ASN A 169 9.72 12.63 12.95
C ASN A 169 10.54 11.63 12.11
N SER A 170 10.22 11.53 10.82
CA SER A 170 11.12 10.99 9.82
C SER A 170 11.37 12.08 8.82
N GLU A 171 12.64 12.49 8.67
CA GLU A 171 13.12 13.01 7.39
C GLU A 171 12.49 12.14 6.28
N ALA A 172 11.79 12.77 5.33
CA ALA A 172 11.09 12.16 4.19
C ALA A 172 11.55 10.71 3.90
N GLY A 173 10.72 9.73 4.27
CA GLY A 173 11.13 8.33 4.38
C GLY A 173 10.21 7.36 3.63
N ASP A 174 10.61 6.08 3.57
CA ASP A 174 9.87 5.02 2.90
C ASP A 174 8.99 4.19 3.86
N TYR A 175 8.70 4.71 5.06
CA TYR A 175 7.89 4.05 6.09
C TYR A 175 8.39 2.66 6.52
N GLY A 176 9.67 2.34 6.30
CA GLY A 176 10.23 1.04 6.61
C GLY A 176 10.06 0.02 5.48
N ALA A 177 9.54 0.44 4.32
CA ALA A 177 9.35 -0.41 3.13
C ALA A 177 10.67 -1.04 2.63
N PHE A 178 11.81 -0.38 2.84
CA PHE A 178 13.13 -0.99 2.61
C PHE A 178 13.97 -0.89 3.89
N SER A 179 13.77 -1.84 4.80
CA SER A 179 14.39 -1.87 6.12
C SER A 179 14.55 -3.30 6.68
N ALA A 180 15.37 -3.47 7.72
CA ALA A 180 15.62 -4.76 8.34
C ALA A 180 15.67 -4.69 9.88
N THR A 181 15.03 -5.66 10.53
CA THR A 181 15.20 -6.03 11.94
C THR A 181 15.98 -7.35 12.03
N GLU A 182 16.11 -7.92 13.23
CA GLU A 182 16.73 -9.24 13.43
C GLU A 182 15.88 -10.40 12.87
N ASP A 183 14.57 -10.21 12.84
CA ASP A 183 13.56 -11.22 12.52
C ASP A 183 12.77 -10.92 11.23
N PHE A 184 12.97 -9.75 10.62
CA PHE A 184 12.24 -9.30 9.44
C PHE A 184 13.12 -8.47 8.49
N MET A 185 12.92 -8.63 7.19
CA MET A 185 13.58 -7.85 6.15
C MET A 185 12.57 -7.47 5.08
N SER A 186 12.34 -6.17 4.91
CA SER A 186 11.52 -5.58 3.88
C SER A 186 12.37 -5.19 2.68
N LEU A 187 11.99 -5.66 1.50
CA LEU A 187 12.67 -5.42 0.23
C LEU A 187 11.71 -4.78 -0.80
N VAL A 188 10.77 -3.96 -0.34
CA VAL A 188 9.81 -3.29 -1.23
C VAL A 188 10.55 -2.46 -2.26
N GLY A 189 10.13 -2.58 -3.52
CA GLY A 189 10.72 -1.87 -4.66
C GLY A 189 12.12 -2.35 -5.07
N VAL A 190 12.65 -3.43 -4.49
CA VAL A 190 13.97 -3.99 -4.88
C VAL A 190 13.98 -4.56 -6.30
N VAL A 191 12.80 -4.88 -6.84
CA VAL A 191 12.63 -5.32 -8.23
C VAL A 191 12.43 -4.06 -9.07
N PRO A 192 13.39 -3.62 -9.91
CA PRO A 192 13.17 -2.50 -10.82
C PRO A 192 11.99 -2.75 -11.73
N ARG A 193 11.10 -1.77 -11.87
CA ARG A 193 9.88 -1.90 -12.67
C ARG A 193 9.68 -0.76 -13.64
N VAL A 194 9.04 -1.05 -14.76
CA VAL A 194 8.62 -0.06 -15.74
C VAL A 194 7.51 0.81 -15.12
N PRO A 195 7.77 2.10 -14.84
CA PRO A 195 6.73 3.01 -14.39
C PRO A 195 5.71 3.27 -15.52
N PRO A 196 4.48 3.67 -15.19
CA PRO A 196 3.52 4.08 -16.20
C PRO A 196 4.05 5.30 -16.97
N LEU A 197 3.61 5.42 -18.22
CA LEU A 197 3.99 6.51 -19.09
C LEU A 197 2.76 7.41 -19.32
N ASP A 198 2.86 8.65 -18.88
CA ASP A 198 2.72 9.81 -19.75
C ASP A 198 1.97 9.74 -21.11
N ALA A 199 1.05 10.66 -21.43
CA ALA A 199 0.62 10.86 -22.83
C ALA A 199 1.76 11.39 -23.73
N SER A 200 2.68 12.18 -23.16
CA SER A 200 3.97 12.55 -23.76
C SER A 200 5.05 11.50 -23.53
N GLY A 201 4.64 10.33 -23.01
CA GLY A 201 5.38 9.18 -22.48
C GLY A 201 6.60 9.50 -21.65
N THR A 202 6.49 10.56 -20.87
CA THR A 202 7.34 10.77 -19.71
C THR A 202 6.96 9.74 -18.64
N PRO A 203 7.94 9.05 -18.02
CA PRO A 203 7.68 8.21 -16.85
C PRO A 203 6.99 8.99 -15.75
N TRP A 204 5.99 8.38 -15.10
CA TRP A 204 5.39 8.95 -13.90
C TRP A 204 6.45 9.18 -12.81
N GLY A 205 6.24 10.22 -12.00
CA GLY A 205 7.16 10.62 -10.93
C GLY A 205 7.39 9.52 -9.90
N GLY A 206 8.53 9.60 -9.20
CA GLY A 206 8.85 8.73 -8.08
C GLY A 206 8.28 9.22 -6.75
N PRO A 207 8.49 8.46 -5.66
CA PRO A 207 8.05 8.87 -4.34
C PRO A 207 8.80 10.10 -3.86
N THR A 208 8.11 10.90 -3.06
CA THR A 208 8.61 12.15 -2.47
C THR A 208 8.97 11.98 -0.98
N GLY A 209 8.60 10.84 -0.38
CA GLY A 209 8.71 10.56 1.05
C GLY A 209 7.49 10.95 1.87
N VAL A 210 6.42 11.38 1.18
CA VAL A 210 5.08 11.61 1.71
C VAL A 210 4.10 10.82 0.83
N GLY A 211 3.15 10.11 1.44
CA GLY A 211 2.22 9.22 0.73
C GLY A 211 2.89 7.98 0.11
N ASP A 212 2.23 7.38 -0.86
CA ASP A 212 2.64 6.08 -1.40
C ASP A 212 3.96 6.12 -2.17
N LEU A 213 4.52 4.94 -2.38
CA LEU A 213 5.80 4.78 -3.05
C LEU A 213 5.70 4.91 -4.57
N ALA A 214 4.90 4.05 -5.20
CA ALA A 214 4.65 4.03 -6.63
C ALA A 214 3.63 2.93 -6.98
N LEU A 215 2.92 3.12 -8.08
CA LEU A 215 2.22 2.03 -8.79
C LEU A 215 2.80 1.85 -10.18
N TYR A 216 2.71 0.63 -10.70
CA TYR A 216 3.27 0.27 -12.00
C TYR A 216 2.23 -0.30 -12.96
N GLU A 217 2.63 -0.41 -14.23
CA GLU A 217 1.85 -1.11 -15.25
C GLU A 217 1.62 -2.58 -14.86
N PRO A 218 0.42 -3.15 -15.07
CA PRO A 218 0.14 -4.54 -14.72
C PRO A 218 1.11 -5.49 -15.40
N ALA A 219 1.70 -6.40 -14.62
CA ALA A 219 2.78 -7.26 -15.08
C ALA A 219 2.60 -8.72 -14.64
N ASN A 220 3.28 -9.62 -15.34
CA ASN A 220 3.47 -11.00 -14.92
C ASN A 220 4.84 -11.15 -14.26
N VAL A 221 4.89 -11.76 -13.09
CA VAL A 221 6.12 -11.99 -12.33
C VAL A 221 6.27 -13.46 -12.02
N LEU A 222 7.47 -13.99 -12.22
CA LEU A 222 7.92 -15.29 -11.74
C LEU A 222 9.18 -15.06 -10.93
N ALA A 223 9.14 -15.34 -9.63
CA ALA A 223 10.20 -15.01 -8.71
C ALA A 223 10.74 -16.23 -7.98
N ASN A 224 12.06 -16.24 -7.76
CA ASN A 224 12.76 -17.12 -6.84
C ASN A 224 13.39 -16.26 -5.75
N VAL A 225 13.00 -16.48 -4.50
CA VAL A 225 13.58 -15.80 -3.34
C VAL A 225 14.32 -16.84 -2.51
N ILE A 226 15.64 -16.67 -2.40
CA ILE A 226 16.54 -17.59 -1.72
C ILE A 226 16.95 -16.96 -0.40
N VAL A 227 16.60 -17.61 0.70
CA VAL A 227 16.87 -17.15 2.08
C VAL A 227 17.59 -18.24 2.86
N PRO A 228 18.26 -17.93 3.99
CA PRO A 228 18.82 -18.96 4.88
C PRO A 228 17.73 -19.88 5.45
N SER A 229 18.10 -21.10 5.84
CA SER A 229 17.16 -22.01 6.52
C SER A 229 16.62 -21.38 7.80
N GLY A 230 15.32 -21.59 8.06
CA GLY A 230 14.60 -20.95 9.17
C GLY A 230 14.00 -19.58 8.83
N TRP A 231 14.35 -18.99 7.69
CA TRP A 231 13.65 -17.84 7.12
C TRP A 231 12.59 -18.29 6.10
N LYS A 232 11.51 -17.51 6.00
CA LYS A 232 10.43 -17.64 5.01
C LYS A 232 10.39 -16.39 4.14
N ALA A 233 9.98 -16.54 2.89
CA ALA A 233 9.72 -15.41 1.99
C ALA A 233 8.22 -15.17 1.84
N HIS A 234 7.80 -13.90 1.83
CA HIS A 234 6.44 -13.47 1.60
C HIS A 234 6.41 -12.48 0.45
N VAL A 235 5.63 -12.77 -0.58
CA VAL A 235 5.54 -11.93 -1.79
C VAL A 235 4.11 -11.94 -2.32
N THR A 236 3.78 -11.00 -3.20
CA THR A 236 2.56 -11.04 -4.02
C THR A 236 2.53 -12.29 -4.91
N GLY A 237 1.38 -12.96 -5.02
CA GLY A 237 1.19 -14.09 -5.94
C GLY A 237 0.99 -15.44 -5.27
N VAL A 238 1.01 -16.52 -6.06
CA VAL A 238 0.85 -17.90 -5.58
C VAL A 238 2.22 -18.53 -5.34
N ALA A 239 2.37 -19.26 -4.24
CA ALA A 239 3.55 -20.09 -4.02
C ALA A 239 3.52 -21.28 -4.98
N ILE A 240 4.60 -21.50 -5.73
CA ILE A 240 4.73 -22.61 -6.67
C ILE A 240 5.69 -23.70 -6.18
N GLY A 241 6.53 -23.40 -5.18
CA GLY A 241 7.38 -24.42 -4.57
C GLY A 241 8.35 -23.87 -3.53
N GLU A 242 8.77 -24.77 -2.64
CA GLU A 242 9.83 -24.59 -1.66
C GLU A 242 10.88 -25.68 -1.86
N VAL A 243 12.13 -25.30 -2.08
CA VAL A 243 13.21 -26.25 -2.41
C VAL A 243 14.45 -25.97 -1.56
N PRO A 244 14.80 -26.86 -0.61
CA PRO A 244 16.06 -26.80 0.13
C PRO A 244 17.29 -26.77 -0.82
N GLN A 245 18.29 -25.99 -0.47
CA GLN A 245 19.54 -25.82 -1.23
C GLN A 245 20.73 -26.42 -0.46
N LYS A 246 21.80 -26.77 -1.18
CA LYS A 246 22.97 -27.49 -0.64
C LYS A 246 23.76 -26.74 0.45
N ASN A 247 23.53 -25.45 0.62
CA ASN A 247 24.29 -24.54 1.49
C ASN A 247 23.48 -24.03 2.70
N GLY A 248 22.50 -24.82 3.17
CA GLY A 248 21.65 -24.40 4.30
C GLY A 248 20.73 -23.23 3.94
N ARG A 249 20.39 -23.07 2.66
CA ARG A 249 19.41 -22.09 2.18
C ARG A 249 18.15 -22.78 1.68
N VAL A 250 17.08 -22.03 1.51
CA VAL A 250 15.81 -22.50 0.95
C VAL A 250 15.42 -21.54 -0.17
N ARG A 251 15.02 -22.09 -1.32
CA ARG A 251 14.47 -21.32 -2.44
C ARG A 251 12.96 -21.42 -2.40
N TYR A 252 12.30 -20.27 -2.26
CA TYR A 252 10.86 -20.12 -2.42
C TYR A 252 10.57 -19.57 -3.80
N SER A 253 9.66 -20.20 -4.53
CA SER A 253 9.28 -19.81 -5.88
C SER A 253 7.83 -19.32 -5.89
N PHE A 254 7.56 -18.21 -6.58
CA PHE A 254 6.25 -17.57 -6.64
C PHE A 254 5.89 -17.11 -8.05
N ALA A 255 4.59 -17.07 -8.35
CA ALA A 255 4.07 -16.56 -9.60
C ALA A 255 2.91 -15.57 -9.36
N ALA A 256 2.98 -14.40 -9.99
CA ALA A 256 1.94 -13.37 -9.91
C ALA A 256 1.56 -12.91 -11.31
N GLY A 257 0.26 -12.86 -11.61
CA GLY A 257 -0.27 -12.42 -12.91
C GLY A 257 -1.05 -11.12 -12.83
N ALA A 258 -0.81 -10.23 -13.80
CA ALA A 258 -1.47 -8.92 -13.94
C ALA A 258 -1.43 -8.05 -12.67
N VAL A 259 -0.28 -7.98 -11.98
CA VAL A 259 -0.11 -7.21 -10.74
C VAL A 259 0.59 -5.88 -10.98
N ARG A 260 0.16 -4.85 -10.26
CA ARG A 260 0.72 -3.48 -10.29
C ARG A 260 1.90 -3.29 -9.36
N ASP A 261 2.12 -4.14 -8.37
CA ASP A 261 3.36 -4.20 -7.59
C ASP A 261 3.80 -5.63 -7.25
N PHE A 262 5.06 -5.82 -6.87
CA PHE A 262 5.63 -7.09 -6.42
C PHE A 262 6.59 -6.85 -5.24
N PRO A 263 6.06 -6.61 -4.03
CA PRO A 263 6.87 -6.46 -2.83
C PRO A 263 7.48 -7.81 -2.43
N VAL A 264 8.63 -7.76 -1.77
CA VAL A 264 9.31 -8.94 -1.23
C VAL A 264 9.63 -8.71 0.24
N PHE A 265 9.26 -9.68 1.08
CA PHE A 265 9.60 -9.70 2.50
C PHE A 265 10.24 -11.04 2.85
N ALA A 266 11.11 -11.03 3.85
CA ALA A 266 11.62 -12.24 4.47
C ALA A 266 11.50 -12.14 5.99
N SER A 267 11.14 -13.24 6.64
CA SER A 267 10.96 -13.27 8.10
C SER A 267 11.45 -14.56 8.73
N ARG A 268 11.85 -14.52 9.99
CA ARG A 268 12.15 -15.69 10.84
C ARG A 268 11.31 -15.63 12.11
N GLY A 269 10.85 -16.79 12.59
CA GLY A 269 10.00 -16.85 13.79
C GLY A 269 8.55 -16.41 13.55
N TYR A 270 8.11 -16.38 12.29
CA TYR A 270 6.73 -16.07 11.90
C TYR A 270 5.90 -17.34 11.73
N GLU A 271 4.68 -17.26 12.24
CA GLU A 271 3.59 -18.21 12.03
C GLU A 271 2.61 -17.67 10.98
N SER A 272 1.69 -18.54 10.55
CA SER A 272 0.61 -18.12 9.68
C SER A 272 -0.72 -18.76 10.08
N ALA A 273 -1.80 -18.06 9.76
CA ALA A 273 -3.17 -18.56 9.83
C ALA A 273 -3.86 -18.31 8.48
N THR A 274 -4.75 -19.21 8.06
CA THR A 274 -5.39 -19.15 6.75
C THR A 274 -6.90 -19.33 6.86
N ALA A 275 -7.64 -18.60 6.04
CA ALA A 275 -9.07 -18.75 5.80
C ALA A 275 -9.36 -18.74 4.29
N THR A 276 -10.56 -19.17 3.90
CA THR A 276 -11.03 -19.08 2.51
C THR A 276 -12.27 -18.22 2.44
N VAL A 277 -12.25 -17.20 1.60
CA VAL A 277 -13.38 -16.29 1.36
C VAL A 277 -13.68 -16.32 -0.13
N ASN A 278 -14.85 -16.86 -0.53
CA ASN A 278 -15.30 -16.87 -1.93
C ASN A 278 -14.24 -17.37 -2.95
N GLY A 279 -13.50 -18.42 -2.57
CA GLY A 279 -12.43 -18.99 -3.39
C GLY A 279 -11.09 -18.25 -3.35
N VAL A 280 -10.95 -17.21 -2.53
CA VAL A 280 -9.68 -16.56 -2.21
C VAL A 280 -9.10 -17.18 -0.94
N SER A 281 -7.86 -17.65 -1.00
CA SER A 281 -7.07 -18.05 0.17
C SER A 281 -6.50 -16.79 0.83
N VAL A 282 -7.03 -16.42 1.99
CA VAL A 282 -6.58 -15.29 2.81
C VAL A 282 -5.60 -15.81 3.85
N GLU A 283 -4.39 -15.28 3.87
CA GLU A 283 -3.33 -15.70 4.79
C GLU A 283 -2.89 -14.51 5.65
N SER A 284 -2.84 -14.68 6.97
CA SER A 284 -2.20 -13.73 7.88
C SER A 284 -0.88 -14.32 8.35
N HIS A 285 0.23 -13.59 8.15
CA HIS A 285 1.58 -13.97 8.54
C HIS A 285 2.07 -13.00 9.61
N PHE A 286 2.45 -13.52 10.78
CA PHE A 286 2.72 -12.72 11.98
C PHE A 286 3.83 -13.34 12.82
N ALA A 287 4.51 -12.53 13.62
CA ALA A 287 5.50 -13.03 14.57
C ALA A 287 4.82 -13.97 15.58
N ALA A 288 5.48 -15.07 15.97
CA ALA A 288 4.87 -16.07 16.86
C ALA A 288 4.39 -15.49 18.20
N ARG A 289 5.09 -14.45 18.70
CA ARG A 289 4.70 -13.71 19.92
C ARG A 289 3.36 -12.96 19.79
N ASP A 290 2.97 -12.62 18.56
CA ASP A 290 1.81 -11.82 18.22
C ASP A 290 0.64 -12.68 17.70
N ALA A 291 0.69 -14.01 17.90
CA ALA A 291 -0.21 -14.99 17.29
C ALA A 291 -1.70 -14.80 17.60
N GLN A 292 -2.04 -14.28 18.79
CA GLN A 292 -3.44 -13.99 19.12
C GLN A 292 -3.99 -12.85 18.27
N VAL A 293 -3.20 -11.80 18.06
CA VAL A 293 -3.61 -10.64 17.24
C VAL A 293 -3.59 -11.01 15.77
N GLY A 294 -2.60 -11.75 15.30
CA GLY A 294 -2.54 -12.24 13.92
C GLY A 294 -3.76 -13.07 13.51
N ARG A 295 -4.31 -13.90 14.41
CA ARG A 295 -5.58 -14.61 14.15
C ARG A 295 -6.79 -13.67 14.08
N ARG A 296 -6.80 -12.56 14.82
CA ARG A 296 -7.84 -11.53 14.70
C ARG A 296 -7.69 -10.75 13.39
N VAL A 297 -6.46 -10.41 12.98
CA VAL A 297 -6.18 -9.78 11.69
C VAL A 297 -6.66 -10.65 10.53
N LEU A 298 -6.45 -11.98 10.57
CA LEU A 298 -7.04 -12.89 9.59
C LEU A 298 -8.56 -12.75 9.53
N LYS A 299 -9.22 -12.69 10.69
CA LYS A 299 -10.67 -12.54 10.77
C LYS A 299 -11.14 -11.21 10.18
N TYR A 300 -10.51 -10.09 10.55
CA TYR A 300 -10.84 -8.76 10.03
C TYR A 300 -10.64 -8.68 8.51
N ALA A 301 -9.51 -9.17 8.00
CA ALA A 301 -9.24 -9.22 6.57
C ALA A 301 -10.26 -10.08 5.82
N SER A 302 -10.66 -11.22 6.39
CA SER A 302 -11.65 -12.12 5.80
C SER A 302 -13.06 -11.50 5.79
N ASP A 303 -13.46 -10.86 6.89
CA ASP A 303 -14.74 -10.18 7.01
C ASP A 303 -14.84 -8.98 6.05
N ALA A 304 -13.79 -8.16 5.98
CA ALA A 304 -13.70 -7.03 5.06
C ALA A 304 -13.75 -7.48 3.59
N LEU A 305 -12.94 -8.48 3.22
CA LEU A 305 -12.94 -9.02 1.87
C LEU A 305 -14.31 -9.61 1.48
N SER A 306 -14.98 -10.29 2.40
CA SER A 306 -16.33 -10.84 2.16
C SER A 306 -17.34 -9.74 1.84
N GLU A 307 -17.35 -8.67 2.62
CA GLU A 307 -18.23 -7.52 2.39
C GLU A 307 -17.89 -6.76 1.10
N PHE A 308 -16.60 -6.58 0.80
CA PHE A 308 -16.16 -5.91 -0.42
C PHE A 308 -16.50 -6.72 -1.65
N GLU A 309 -16.25 -8.04 -1.67
CA GLU A 309 -16.63 -8.86 -2.81
C GLU A 309 -18.15 -8.85 -3.06
N ARG A 310 -18.94 -8.88 -1.99
CA ARG A 310 -20.41 -8.84 -2.07
C ARG A 310 -20.93 -7.56 -2.72
N ARG A 311 -20.25 -6.43 -2.52
CA ARG A 311 -20.74 -5.09 -2.90
C ARG A 311 -20.04 -4.50 -4.12
N LEU A 312 -18.73 -4.72 -4.24
CA LEU A 312 -17.86 -4.18 -5.28
C LEU A 312 -17.59 -5.19 -6.42
N GLY A 313 -17.90 -6.47 -6.20
CA GLY A 313 -17.60 -7.55 -7.13
C GLY A 313 -16.36 -8.35 -6.73
N PRO A 314 -16.12 -9.52 -7.34
CA PRO A 314 -15.09 -10.46 -6.90
C PRO A 314 -13.69 -9.82 -6.92
N LEU A 315 -12.79 -10.24 -6.04
CA LEU A 315 -11.36 -9.97 -6.17
C LEU A 315 -10.79 -10.88 -7.27
N PRO A 316 -9.89 -10.41 -8.15
CA PRO A 316 -9.40 -11.21 -9.26
C PRO A 316 -8.39 -12.29 -8.87
N PHE A 317 -7.79 -12.18 -7.69
CA PHE A 317 -6.71 -13.05 -7.23
C PHE A 317 -7.24 -14.25 -6.45
N LYS A 318 -6.51 -15.37 -6.50
CA LYS A 318 -6.78 -16.57 -5.69
C LYS A 318 -6.12 -16.53 -4.32
N ASN A 319 -5.12 -15.67 -4.12
CA ASN A 319 -4.40 -15.54 -2.86
C ASN A 319 -4.36 -14.07 -2.46
N PHE A 320 -4.53 -13.81 -1.17
CA PHE A 320 -4.36 -12.52 -0.56
C PHE A 320 -3.63 -12.70 0.77
N ARG A 321 -2.54 -11.96 0.98
CA ARG A 321 -1.73 -12.03 2.21
C ARG A 321 -1.81 -10.74 3.00
N VAL A 322 -1.85 -10.88 4.32
CA VAL A 322 -1.62 -9.79 5.28
C VAL A 322 -0.38 -10.14 6.08
N VAL A 323 0.65 -9.29 6.02
CA VAL A 323 1.95 -9.54 6.68
C VAL A 323 2.16 -8.51 7.79
N GLU A 324 2.40 -8.98 9.01
CA GLU A 324 2.87 -8.12 10.09
C GLU A 324 4.28 -7.57 9.77
N ALA A 325 4.43 -6.25 9.72
CA ALA A 325 5.69 -5.61 9.36
C ALA A 325 6.10 -4.51 10.37
N PRO A 326 7.40 -4.38 10.71
CA PRO A 326 7.90 -3.32 11.56
C PRO A 326 8.01 -1.99 10.80
N LEU A 327 6.85 -1.40 10.46
CA LEU A 327 6.75 -0.12 9.75
C LEU A 327 7.22 1.06 10.63
N SER A 328 7.59 2.16 9.98
CA SER A 328 8.06 3.40 10.63
C SER A 328 7.34 4.64 10.08
N GLY A 329 7.63 5.83 10.62
CA GLY A 329 7.06 7.09 10.13
C GLY A 329 5.55 7.25 10.38
N GLY A 330 4.99 6.46 11.30
CA GLY A 330 3.55 6.49 11.62
C GLY A 330 2.65 5.73 10.64
N ALA A 331 3.20 4.97 9.69
CA ALA A 331 2.39 4.13 8.79
C ALA A 331 1.69 2.98 9.55
N GLY A 332 0.38 2.84 9.33
CA GLY A 332 -0.43 1.76 9.88
C GLY A 332 -0.36 0.48 9.04
N GLY A 333 -0.17 0.61 7.73
CA GLY A 333 -0.04 -0.48 6.78
C GLY A 333 0.59 0.01 5.47
N MET A 334 0.70 -0.91 4.52
CA MET A 334 1.09 -0.61 3.14
C MET A 334 0.42 -1.60 2.21
N GLU A 335 -0.03 -1.09 1.08
CA GLU A 335 -0.91 -1.75 0.15
C GLU A 335 -0.19 -2.22 -1.11
N PHE A 336 -0.27 -3.53 -1.39
CA PHE A 336 0.19 -4.07 -2.66
C PHE A 336 -0.85 -5.04 -3.23
N PRO A 337 -0.88 -5.27 -4.56
CA PRO A 337 -1.84 -6.20 -5.15
C PRO A 337 -1.61 -7.62 -4.64
N GLY A 338 -2.61 -8.24 -4.02
CA GLY A 338 -2.55 -9.59 -3.47
C GLY A 338 -1.72 -9.73 -2.18
N LEU A 339 -1.16 -8.65 -1.63
CA LEU A 339 -0.43 -8.64 -0.37
C LEU A 339 -0.46 -7.25 0.27
N VAL A 340 -0.89 -7.13 1.50
CA VAL A 340 -0.75 -5.90 2.30
C VAL A 340 0.08 -6.14 3.54
N THR A 341 0.62 -5.07 4.12
CA THR A 341 1.27 -5.11 5.44
C THR A 341 0.43 -4.39 6.48
N VAL A 342 0.56 -4.81 7.73
CA VAL A 342 -0.02 -4.12 8.88
C VAL A 342 1.08 -3.95 9.92
N GLY A 343 1.22 -2.75 10.47
CA GLY A 343 2.30 -2.38 11.37
C GLY A 343 2.33 -3.21 12.65
N THR A 344 3.49 -3.74 13.03
CA THR A 344 3.74 -4.42 14.31
C THR A 344 3.30 -3.57 15.52
N SER A 345 3.34 -2.24 15.40
CA SER A 345 2.83 -1.32 16.42
C SER A 345 1.34 -1.49 16.70
N LEU A 346 0.53 -1.73 15.69
CA LEU A 346 -0.91 -1.98 15.84
C LEU A 346 -1.16 -3.33 16.51
N TYR A 347 -0.33 -4.33 16.21
CA TYR A 347 -0.40 -5.63 16.88
C TYR A 347 -0.11 -5.48 18.37
N ARG A 348 0.99 -4.80 18.69
CA ARG A 348 1.40 -4.57 20.08
C ARG A 348 0.41 -3.69 20.84
N GLY A 349 -0.12 -2.64 20.21
CA GLY A 349 -1.14 -1.79 20.82
C GLY A 349 -2.44 -2.54 21.13
N ALA A 350 -2.88 -3.41 20.23
CA ALA A 350 -4.06 -4.24 20.45
C ALA A 350 -3.83 -5.37 21.48
N ALA A 351 -2.59 -5.84 21.64
CA ALA A 351 -2.24 -6.88 22.62
C ALA A 351 -2.02 -6.30 24.03
N ASP A 352 -1.34 -5.16 24.12
CA ASP A 352 -0.98 -4.48 25.37
C ASP A 352 -1.20 -2.96 25.25
N PRO A 353 -2.44 -2.49 25.49
CA PRO A 353 -2.77 -1.07 25.45
C PRO A 353 -1.97 -0.20 26.42
N ALA A 354 -1.51 -0.75 27.55
CA ALA A 354 -0.75 -0.01 28.55
C ALA A 354 0.70 0.19 28.08
N GLY A 355 1.34 -0.88 27.60
CA GLY A 355 2.69 -0.81 27.01
C GLY A 355 2.78 0.08 25.77
N ALA A 356 1.68 0.25 25.03
CA ALA A 356 1.60 1.19 23.90
C ALA A 356 1.81 2.67 24.31
N LEU A 357 1.58 3.00 25.59
CA LEU A 357 1.73 4.36 26.12
C LEU A 357 3.13 4.64 26.70
N GLU A 358 3.88 3.61 27.10
CA GLU A 358 5.16 3.73 27.84
C GLU A 358 6.32 4.38 27.07
N GLY A 359 6.14 4.70 25.79
CA GLY A 359 7.14 5.38 24.94
C GLY A 359 6.76 6.79 24.47
N LEU A 360 5.58 7.30 24.84
CA LEU A 360 5.10 8.60 24.37
C LEU A 360 5.58 9.74 25.29
N PRO A 361 6.24 10.79 24.77
CA PRO A 361 6.64 11.95 25.57
C PRO A 361 5.44 12.56 26.30
N GLY A 362 5.55 12.76 27.61
CA GLY A 362 4.48 13.35 28.43
C GLY A 362 3.36 12.39 28.86
N MET A 363 3.23 11.20 28.26
CA MET A 363 2.18 10.23 28.65
C MET A 363 2.44 9.55 29.98
N GLY A 364 3.70 9.40 30.42
CA GLY A 364 3.99 8.92 31.79
C GLY A 364 3.46 9.88 32.88
N GLN A 365 3.38 11.18 32.59
CA GLN A 365 2.75 12.17 33.48
C GLN A 365 1.22 12.11 33.40
N MET A 366 0.66 11.90 32.20
CA MET A 366 -0.78 11.71 31.99
C MET A 366 -1.29 10.41 32.66
N GLN A 367 -0.52 9.33 32.60
CA GLN A 367 -0.80 8.05 33.27
C GLN A 367 -0.77 8.24 34.79
N GLY A 368 0.25 8.92 35.33
CA GLY A 368 0.28 9.29 36.74
C GLY A 368 -0.90 10.19 37.17
N LEU A 369 -1.38 11.06 36.28
CA LEU A 369 -2.56 11.90 36.51
C LEU A 369 -3.87 11.08 36.51
N LEU A 370 -4.05 10.18 35.54
CA LEU A 370 -5.20 9.26 35.46
C LEU A 370 -5.28 8.31 36.66
N GLU A 371 -4.13 7.83 37.12
CA GLU A 371 -4.02 7.04 38.36
C GLU A 371 -4.36 7.88 39.60
N ALA A 372 -3.87 9.13 39.68
CA ALA A 372 -4.15 10.06 40.77
C ALA A 372 -5.62 10.53 40.84
N MET A 373 -6.34 10.50 39.72
CA MET A 373 -7.78 10.82 39.63
C MET A 373 -8.69 9.66 40.05
N GLY A 374 -8.14 8.58 40.64
CA GLY A 374 -8.91 7.47 41.21
C GLY A 374 -9.27 6.39 40.19
N GLY A 375 -8.35 6.09 39.27
CA GLY A 375 -8.56 5.23 38.10
C GLY A 375 -9.22 3.87 38.38
N ASP A 376 -10.52 3.78 38.07
CA ASP A 376 -11.14 2.52 37.69
C ASP A 376 -10.48 1.99 36.40
N ALA A 377 -10.51 0.68 36.16
CA ALA A 377 -10.01 0.06 34.93
C ALA A 377 -10.73 0.50 33.63
N ALA A 378 -11.70 1.42 33.72
CA ALA A 378 -12.54 1.89 32.62
C ALA A 378 -11.80 2.69 31.54
N PRO A 379 -10.89 3.66 31.83
CA PRO A 379 -10.17 4.41 30.81
C PRO A 379 -9.21 3.53 29.98
N LEU A 380 -8.49 2.60 30.63
CA LEU A 380 -7.64 1.62 29.94
C LEU A 380 -8.47 0.62 29.11
N GLY A 381 -9.60 0.16 29.63
CA GLY A 381 -10.54 -0.69 28.89
C GLY A 381 -11.14 0.01 27.67
N GLN A 382 -11.38 1.33 27.75
CA GLN A 382 -11.85 2.14 26.63
C GLN A 382 -10.74 2.36 25.60
N LEU A 383 -9.50 2.63 26.04
CA LEU A 383 -8.33 2.72 25.16
C LEU A 383 -8.10 1.41 24.41
N GLY A 384 -8.14 0.26 25.09
CA GLY A 384 -8.00 -1.05 24.43
C GLY A 384 -9.05 -1.30 23.34
N LYS A 385 -10.29 -0.85 23.56
CA LYS A 385 -11.34 -0.91 22.51
C LYS A 385 -11.05 0.01 21.33
N VAL A 386 -10.53 1.21 21.59
CA VAL A 386 -10.13 2.14 20.52
C VAL A 386 -9.00 1.52 19.70
N LEU A 387 -7.94 1.01 20.35
CA LEU A 387 -6.80 0.36 19.67
C LEU A 387 -7.22 -0.85 18.84
N GLU A 388 -8.10 -1.70 19.37
CA GLU A 388 -8.62 -2.85 18.62
C GLU A 388 -9.45 -2.42 17.41
N ARG A 389 -10.32 -1.41 17.54
CA ARG A 389 -11.08 -0.87 16.41
C ARG A 389 -10.18 -0.21 15.38
N THR A 390 -9.15 0.50 15.83
CA THR A 390 -8.14 1.09 14.96
C THR A 390 -7.42 0.01 14.15
N LEU A 391 -6.98 -1.08 14.80
CA LEU A 391 -6.39 -2.22 14.09
C LEU A 391 -7.38 -2.79 13.05
N GLU A 392 -8.64 -3.03 13.44
CA GLU A 392 -9.66 -3.55 12.51
C GLU A 392 -9.91 -2.59 11.33
N PHE A 393 -10.01 -1.28 11.59
CA PHE A 393 -10.20 -0.25 10.58
C PHE A 393 -9.02 -0.18 9.62
N THR A 394 -7.78 -0.20 10.13
CA THR A 394 -6.57 -0.25 9.30
C THR A 394 -6.58 -1.51 8.44
N VAL A 395 -6.87 -2.70 9.00
CA VAL A 395 -6.96 -3.92 8.19
C VAL A 395 -8.00 -3.78 7.08
N ALA A 396 -9.17 -3.20 7.36
CA ALA A 396 -10.20 -2.98 6.35
C ALA A 396 -9.77 -1.97 5.27
N HIS A 397 -9.02 -0.93 5.65
CA HIS A 397 -8.42 0.05 4.73
C HIS A 397 -7.42 -0.64 3.77
N GLU A 398 -6.48 -1.42 4.31
CA GLU A 398 -5.52 -2.17 3.49
C GLU A 398 -6.20 -3.17 2.54
N VAL A 399 -7.28 -3.83 3.00
CA VAL A 399 -8.08 -4.73 2.15
C VAL A 399 -8.83 -3.93 1.07
N ALA A 400 -9.27 -2.70 1.35
CA ALA A 400 -9.94 -1.85 0.38
C ALA A 400 -9.00 -1.46 -0.78
N HIS A 401 -7.69 -1.34 -0.51
CA HIS A 401 -6.70 -1.10 -1.55
C HIS A 401 -6.51 -2.26 -2.55
N GLN A 402 -7.07 -3.44 -2.25
CA GLN A 402 -7.16 -4.50 -3.27
C GLN A 402 -8.09 -4.09 -4.42
N TYR A 403 -9.01 -3.14 -4.20
CA TYR A 403 -9.88 -2.55 -5.21
C TYR A 403 -9.38 -1.21 -5.72
N PHE A 404 -8.99 -0.30 -4.81
CA PHE A 404 -8.51 1.05 -5.13
C PHE A 404 -6.98 1.07 -5.06
N ALA A 405 -6.26 1.62 -6.03
CA ALA A 405 -4.83 1.38 -6.30
C ALA A 405 -4.52 0.00 -6.91
N GLY A 406 -4.92 -1.10 -6.26
CA GLY A 406 -4.57 -2.45 -6.71
C GLY A 406 -5.24 -2.88 -8.02
N LEU A 407 -6.57 -2.83 -8.06
CA LEU A 407 -7.36 -3.26 -9.22
C LEU A 407 -7.75 -2.09 -10.13
N VAL A 408 -8.21 -1.00 -9.54
CA VAL A 408 -8.43 0.30 -10.18
C VAL A 408 -7.22 1.17 -9.82
N GLY A 409 -6.29 1.32 -10.76
CA GLY A 409 -5.06 2.08 -10.51
C GLY A 409 -5.28 3.58 -10.59
N SER A 410 -4.53 4.34 -9.80
CA SER A 410 -4.44 5.81 -9.79
C SER A 410 -2.98 6.25 -9.88
N ASP A 411 -2.73 7.54 -10.06
CA ASP A 411 -1.40 8.11 -9.85
C ASP A 411 -1.28 8.57 -8.39
N PRO A 412 -0.67 7.77 -7.50
CA PRO A 412 -0.63 8.10 -6.09
C PRO A 412 0.32 9.26 -5.77
N ILE A 413 1.21 9.63 -6.72
CA ILE A 413 2.17 10.72 -6.53
C ILE A 413 1.52 12.05 -6.88
N ASN A 414 0.79 12.13 -7.98
CA ASN A 414 0.19 13.40 -8.43
C ASN A 414 -1.27 13.58 -7.98
N ALA A 415 -1.98 12.49 -7.68
CA ALA A 415 -3.38 12.51 -7.30
C ALA A 415 -3.68 11.52 -6.14
N PRO A 416 -2.99 11.64 -4.98
CA PRO A 416 -3.10 10.70 -3.86
C PRO A 416 -4.51 10.60 -3.28
N VAL A 417 -5.37 11.60 -3.47
CA VAL A 417 -6.75 11.54 -2.96
C VAL A 417 -7.61 10.48 -3.68
N VAL A 418 -7.21 9.99 -4.85
CA VAL A 418 -8.09 9.17 -5.70
C VAL A 418 -8.29 7.76 -5.13
N ASP A 419 -7.22 7.09 -4.76
CA ASP A 419 -7.23 5.81 -4.06
C ASP A 419 -7.45 6.00 -2.58
N GLU A 420 -6.64 6.83 -1.92
CA GLU A 420 -6.62 6.90 -0.46
C GLU A 420 -7.97 7.27 0.15
N SER A 421 -8.62 8.30 -0.41
CA SER A 421 -9.90 8.72 0.12
C SER A 421 -10.99 7.66 -0.07
N LEU A 422 -10.92 6.87 -1.14
CA LEU A 422 -11.85 5.77 -1.41
C LEU A 422 -11.57 4.57 -0.51
N ALA A 423 -10.31 4.18 -0.31
CA ALA A 423 -9.93 3.11 0.61
C ALA A 423 -10.37 3.45 2.04
N GLN A 424 -10.06 4.66 2.49
CA GLN A 424 -10.44 5.18 3.81
C GLN A 424 -11.95 5.21 4.03
N TYR A 425 -12.73 5.72 3.07
CA TYR A 425 -14.18 5.72 3.19
C TYR A 425 -14.78 4.31 3.08
N THR A 426 -14.14 3.41 2.33
CA THR A 426 -14.58 2.01 2.23
C THR A 426 -14.35 1.24 3.52
N ALA A 427 -13.25 1.51 4.25
CA ALA A 427 -13.04 1.01 5.60
C ALA A 427 -14.13 1.51 6.57
N LEU A 428 -14.53 2.79 6.45
CA LEU A 428 -15.63 3.34 7.23
C LEU A 428 -16.97 2.64 6.94
N LEU A 429 -17.24 2.37 5.66
CA LEU A 429 -18.42 1.61 5.24
C LEU A 429 -18.39 0.17 5.78
N TYR A 430 -17.23 -0.49 5.81
CA TYR A 430 -17.07 -1.78 6.45
C TYR A 430 -17.46 -1.73 7.93
N MET A 431 -17.00 -0.72 8.67
CA MET A 431 -17.39 -0.54 10.07
C MET A 431 -18.91 -0.37 10.22
N GLU A 432 -19.58 0.35 9.29
CA GLU A 432 -21.04 0.44 9.27
C GLU A 432 -21.71 -0.91 9.02
N TRP A 433 -21.25 -1.68 8.04
CA TRP A 433 -21.86 -2.95 7.68
C TRP A 433 -21.67 -4.02 8.75
N LYS A 434 -20.52 -4.02 9.43
CA LYS A 434 -20.16 -5.01 10.43
C LYS A 434 -20.71 -4.66 11.82
N HIS A 435 -20.59 -3.40 12.22
CA HIS A 435 -20.81 -2.94 13.60
C HIS A 435 -21.96 -1.93 13.74
N GLY A 436 -22.53 -1.48 12.63
CA GLY A 436 -23.66 -0.56 12.60
C GLY A 436 -23.27 0.92 12.54
N ARG A 437 -24.27 1.76 12.24
CA ARG A 437 -24.08 3.19 11.98
C ARG A 437 -23.50 4.00 13.14
N ALA A 438 -23.82 3.62 14.38
CA ALA A 438 -23.30 4.34 15.55
C ALA A 438 -21.77 4.16 15.69
N VAL A 439 -21.27 2.93 15.50
CA VAL A 439 -19.83 2.65 15.52
C VAL A 439 -19.15 3.29 14.31
N ALA A 440 -19.77 3.26 13.14
CA ALA A 440 -19.24 3.95 11.97
C ALA A 440 -19.14 5.47 12.18
N GLU A 441 -20.15 6.12 12.77
CA GLU A 441 -20.07 7.55 13.05
C GLU A 441 -18.97 7.86 14.08
N GLN A 442 -18.83 7.04 15.11
CA GLN A 442 -17.70 7.16 16.05
C GLN A 442 -16.36 7.05 15.31
N MET A 443 -16.22 6.05 14.44
CA MET A 443 -15.00 5.86 13.66
C MET A 443 -14.77 7.02 12.67
N ARG A 444 -15.81 7.62 12.11
CA ARG A 444 -15.69 8.80 11.25
C ARG A 444 -15.11 9.98 12.03
N GLN A 445 -15.54 10.17 13.28
CA GLN A 445 -14.98 11.22 14.12
C GLN A 445 -13.52 10.90 14.43
N GLU A 446 -13.24 9.71 14.97
CA GLU A 446 -11.93 9.28 15.44
C GLU A 446 -10.87 9.20 14.32
N ALA A 447 -11.18 8.63 13.15
CA ALA A 447 -10.19 8.36 12.09
C ALA A 447 -10.13 9.42 10.98
N LEU A 448 -11.18 10.23 10.79
CA LEU A 448 -11.20 11.25 9.72
C LEU A 448 -11.17 12.66 10.31
N VAL A 449 -12.15 13.00 11.15
CA VAL A 449 -12.31 14.37 11.66
C VAL A 449 -11.20 14.74 12.63
N SER A 450 -10.84 13.86 13.56
CA SER A 450 -9.81 14.14 14.56
C SER A 450 -8.43 14.40 13.93
N ALA A 451 -8.09 13.76 12.81
CA ALA A 451 -6.84 14.03 12.09
C ALA A 451 -6.77 15.48 11.57
N TYR A 452 -7.88 16.01 11.05
CA TYR A 452 -7.98 17.41 10.65
C TYR A 452 -7.81 18.36 11.84
N HIS A 453 -8.54 18.13 12.92
CA HIS A 453 -8.45 18.95 14.14
C HIS A 453 -7.05 18.91 14.76
N MET A 454 -6.38 17.75 14.74
CA MET A 454 -4.98 17.58 15.17
C MET A 454 -4.03 18.46 14.37
N LEU A 455 -4.12 18.46 13.04
CA LEU A 455 -3.32 19.33 12.18
C LEU A 455 -3.50 20.80 12.59
N ARG A 456 -4.76 21.24 12.69
CA ARG A 456 -5.08 22.65 12.95
C ARG A 456 -4.61 23.09 14.34
N LEU A 457 -4.79 22.25 15.36
CA LEU A 457 -4.31 22.52 16.73
C LEU A 457 -2.77 22.51 16.85
N SER A 458 -2.08 21.80 15.94
CA SER A 458 -0.61 21.80 15.85
C SER A 458 -0.06 23.04 15.14
N GLY A 459 -0.94 23.94 14.66
CA GLY A 459 -0.57 25.13 13.89
C GLY A 459 -0.44 24.89 12.39
N GLY A 460 -0.69 23.66 11.91
CA GLY A 460 -0.69 23.33 10.49
C GLY A 460 -1.91 23.93 9.78
N LYS A 461 -1.75 24.23 8.49
CA LYS A 461 -2.77 24.94 7.69
C LYS A 461 -3.71 24.00 6.95
N ASP A 462 -4.99 24.38 6.87
CA ASP A 462 -5.86 23.81 5.84
C ASP A 462 -5.40 24.23 4.45
N ALA A 463 -5.62 23.34 3.47
CA ALA A 463 -5.31 23.57 2.08
C ALA A 463 -6.04 22.52 1.19
N PRO A 464 -5.97 22.64 -0.15
CA PRO A 464 -6.56 21.65 -1.06
C PRO A 464 -6.00 20.25 -0.85
N ALA A 465 -6.82 19.20 -0.83
CA ALA A 465 -6.32 17.83 -0.69
C ALA A 465 -5.79 17.26 -2.03
N ASP A 466 -6.41 17.63 -3.15
CA ASP A 466 -6.06 17.16 -4.51
C ASP A 466 -4.86 17.95 -5.06
N ARG A 467 -3.66 17.47 -4.75
CA ARG A 467 -2.38 17.98 -5.25
C ARG A 467 -1.29 16.90 -5.17
N PRO A 468 -0.15 17.07 -5.86
CA PRO A 468 0.98 16.16 -5.75
C PRO A 468 1.52 16.03 -4.32
N THR A 469 2.06 14.86 -3.98
CA THR A 469 2.61 14.57 -2.64
C THR A 469 3.75 15.51 -2.24
N SER A 470 4.51 16.04 -3.21
CA SER A 470 5.53 17.09 -2.97
C SER A 470 4.97 18.46 -2.60
N GLY A 471 3.66 18.67 -2.74
CA GLY A 471 2.97 19.93 -2.43
C GLY A 471 2.44 20.03 -1.00
N PHE A 472 2.66 19.02 -0.16
CA PHE A 472 2.31 19.04 1.26
C PHE A 472 3.50 19.53 2.09
N GLU A 473 3.22 20.29 3.16
CA GLU A 473 4.24 20.86 4.02
C GLU A 473 5.02 19.77 4.79
N ASP A 474 4.29 18.76 5.27
CA ASP A 474 4.82 17.64 6.03
C ASP A 474 3.84 16.45 5.95
N PRO A 475 4.22 15.26 6.46
CA PRO A 475 3.35 14.11 6.39
C PRO A 475 2.13 14.23 7.32
N LEU A 476 2.12 15.08 8.35
CA LEU A 476 0.94 15.34 9.19
C LEU A 476 -0.15 16.09 8.39
N GLN A 477 0.23 17.09 7.59
CA GLN A 477 -0.69 17.79 6.69
C GLN A 477 -1.23 16.84 5.61
N TYR A 478 -0.39 15.96 5.08
CA TYR A 478 -0.82 14.92 4.14
C TYR A 478 -1.87 14.00 4.76
N GLY A 479 -1.59 13.41 5.93
CA GLY A 479 -2.55 12.56 6.65
C GLY A 479 -3.90 13.24 6.90
N ALA A 480 -3.85 14.43 7.47
CA ALA A 480 -5.05 15.19 7.81
C ALA A 480 -5.90 15.59 6.58
N LEU A 481 -5.28 15.94 5.46
CA LEU A 481 -6.02 16.37 4.26
C LEU A 481 -6.43 15.20 3.37
N VAL A 482 -5.58 14.18 3.19
CA VAL A 482 -5.83 13.04 2.29
C VAL A 482 -6.63 11.92 2.98
N TYR A 483 -6.29 11.57 4.22
CA TYR A 483 -7.02 10.53 4.98
C TYR A 483 -8.11 11.11 5.89
N GLY A 484 -8.01 12.40 6.26
CA GLY A 484 -9.01 13.06 7.11
C GLY A 484 -10.11 13.75 6.31
N LYS A 485 -9.75 14.82 5.60
CA LYS A 485 -10.69 15.69 4.88
C LYS A 485 -11.22 15.08 3.58
N ALA A 486 -10.37 14.57 2.70
CA ALA A 486 -10.76 14.12 1.36
C ALA A 486 -11.84 13.00 1.33
N PRO A 487 -11.87 12.01 2.25
CA PRO A 487 -12.91 10.97 2.24
C PRO A 487 -14.31 11.50 2.56
N LEU A 488 -14.43 12.68 3.16
CA LEU A 488 -15.73 13.30 3.46
C LEU A 488 -16.49 13.69 2.19
N LEU A 489 -15.81 13.87 1.05
CA LEU A 489 -16.46 13.94 -0.25
C LEU A 489 -17.43 12.78 -0.46
N HIS A 490 -16.97 11.55 -0.19
CA HIS A 490 -17.74 10.33 -0.43
C HIS A 490 -18.90 10.21 0.56
N HIS A 491 -18.67 10.62 1.81
CA HIS A 491 -19.70 10.72 2.84
C HIS A 491 -20.85 11.65 2.44
N TYR A 492 -20.52 12.87 2.04
CA TYR A 492 -21.53 13.86 1.65
C TYR A 492 -22.16 13.55 0.29
N SER A 493 -21.41 12.94 -0.63
CA SER A 493 -21.97 12.42 -1.88
C SER A 493 -23.02 11.35 -1.62
N ARG A 494 -22.74 10.39 -0.72
CA ARG A 494 -23.73 9.37 -0.30
C ARG A 494 -24.96 9.99 0.37
N LYS A 495 -24.77 10.99 1.24
CA LYS A 495 -25.90 11.72 1.84
C LYS A 495 -26.77 12.43 0.80
N LEU A 496 -26.15 13.01 -0.23
CA LEU A 496 -26.84 13.73 -1.30
C LEU A 496 -27.66 12.79 -2.20
N ILE A 497 -27.10 11.65 -2.60
CA ILE A 497 -27.72 10.79 -3.63
C ILE A 497 -28.37 9.51 -3.07
N GLY A 498 -28.19 9.22 -1.79
CA GLY A 498 -28.68 8.03 -1.11
C GLY A 498 -27.86 6.76 -1.36
N ASP A 499 -28.07 5.76 -0.51
CA ASP A 499 -27.32 4.50 -0.48
C ASP A 499 -27.38 3.73 -1.81
N GLU A 500 -28.56 3.62 -2.40
CA GLU A 500 -28.76 2.84 -3.63
C GLU A 500 -27.92 3.37 -4.79
N ALA A 501 -28.05 4.68 -5.08
CA ALA A 501 -27.29 5.31 -6.16
C ALA A 501 -25.78 5.32 -5.85
N PHE A 502 -25.40 5.58 -4.60
CA PHE A 502 -23.99 5.59 -4.20
C PHE A 502 -23.33 4.23 -4.39
N PHE A 503 -23.90 3.15 -3.85
CA PHE A 503 -23.31 1.81 -3.98
C PHE A 503 -23.37 1.29 -5.43
N LYS A 504 -24.39 1.68 -6.20
CA LYS A 504 -24.42 1.41 -7.65
C LYS A 504 -23.26 2.10 -8.37
N GLY A 505 -22.99 3.37 -8.06
CA GLY A 505 -21.87 4.11 -8.63
C GLY A 505 -20.51 3.53 -8.21
N MET A 506 -20.36 3.12 -6.95
CA MET A 506 -19.15 2.45 -6.44
C MET A 506 -18.85 1.15 -7.18
N ARG A 507 -19.86 0.30 -7.37
CA ARG A 507 -19.71 -0.92 -8.18
C ARG A 507 -19.42 -0.62 -9.65
N SER A 508 -20.11 0.36 -10.24
CA SER A 508 -19.90 0.78 -11.63
C SER A 508 -18.48 1.30 -11.86
N TYR A 509 -17.93 2.03 -10.90
CA TYR A 509 -16.55 2.50 -10.91
C TYR A 509 -15.55 1.34 -10.90
N VAL A 510 -15.69 0.40 -9.97
CA VAL A 510 -14.83 -0.80 -9.93
C VAL A 510 -14.93 -1.60 -11.22
N ASP A 511 -16.13 -1.81 -11.76
CA ASP A 511 -16.32 -2.57 -13.00
C ASP A 511 -15.77 -1.85 -14.24
N THR A 512 -15.92 -0.52 -14.32
CA THR A 512 -15.48 0.30 -15.47
C THR A 512 -13.96 0.38 -15.56
N TYR A 513 -13.29 0.59 -14.43
CA TYR A 513 -11.86 0.79 -14.33
C TYR A 513 -11.07 -0.45 -13.88
N ARG A 514 -11.73 -1.61 -13.83
CA ARG A 514 -11.11 -2.89 -13.52
C ARG A 514 -9.88 -3.16 -14.38
N PHE A 515 -8.71 -3.36 -13.75
CA PHE A 515 -7.39 -3.49 -14.37
C PHE A 515 -6.89 -2.25 -15.13
N LYS A 516 -7.58 -1.11 -15.07
CA LYS A 516 -7.23 0.11 -15.79
C LYS A 516 -6.73 1.18 -14.82
N TRP A 517 -6.23 2.27 -15.41
CA TRP A 517 -6.00 3.52 -14.71
C TRP A 517 -7.29 4.34 -14.69
N THR A 518 -7.55 5.02 -13.58
CA THR A 518 -8.67 5.93 -13.38
C THR A 518 -8.20 7.39 -13.43
N CYS A 519 -9.10 8.33 -13.23
CA CYS A 519 -8.84 9.77 -13.18
C CYS A 519 -9.48 10.42 -11.95
N GLY A 520 -9.06 11.64 -11.59
CA GLY A 520 -9.56 12.35 -10.41
C GLY A 520 -11.07 12.59 -10.41
N GLU A 521 -11.66 12.81 -11.58
CA GLU A 521 -13.11 13.02 -11.73
C GLU A 521 -13.90 11.72 -11.85
N CYS A 522 -13.24 10.60 -12.16
CA CYS A 522 -13.87 9.41 -12.70
C CYS A 522 -14.89 8.79 -11.74
N PHE A 523 -14.61 8.75 -10.43
CA PHE A 523 -15.60 8.25 -9.45
C PHE A 523 -16.83 9.15 -9.36
N THR A 524 -16.63 10.46 -9.31
CA THR A 524 -17.71 11.46 -9.28
C THR A 524 -18.59 11.36 -10.54
N GLN A 525 -17.99 11.06 -11.70
CA GLN A 525 -18.72 10.81 -12.94
C GLN A 525 -19.57 9.53 -12.87
N GLU A 526 -19.07 8.46 -12.24
CA GLU A 526 -19.86 7.24 -12.02
C GLU A 526 -21.02 7.45 -11.04
N LEU A 527 -20.82 8.25 -9.98
CA LEU A 527 -21.91 8.69 -9.11
C LEU A 527 -22.95 9.52 -9.87
N ALA A 528 -22.49 10.42 -10.74
CA ALA A 528 -23.38 11.23 -11.59
C ALA A 528 -24.19 10.39 -12.58
N LYS A 529 -23.61 9.31 -13.13
CA LYS A 529 -24.36 8.33 -13.95
C LYS A 529 -25.42 7.61 -13.13
N ALA A 530 -25.14 7.29 -11.87
CA ALA A 530 -26.09 6.64 -10.97
C ALA A 530 -27.19 7.59 -10.47
N SER A 531 -26.91 8.89 -10.38
CA SER A 531 -27.85 9.93 -9.96
C SER A 531 -27.76 11.20 -10.84
N PRO A 532 -28.26 11.17 -12.09
CA PRO A 532 -28.08 12.26 -13.05
C PRO A 532 -28.60 13.62 -12.60
N ALA A 533 -29.69 13.64 -11.82
CA ALA A 533 -30.27 14.89 -11.28
C ALA A 533 -29.31 15.65 -10.35
N ASN A 534 -28.35 14.95 -9.73
CA ASN A 534 -27.40 15.51 -8.78
C ASN A 534 -25.99 15.71 -9.38
N ALA A 535 -25.79 15.51 -10.69
CA ALA A 535 -24.47 15.53 -11.32
C ALA A 535 -23.69 16.83 -11.06
N ARG A 536 -24.36 17.99 -11.13
CA ARG A 536 -23.72 19.30 -10.86
C ARG A 536 -23.34 19.47 -9.39
N GLU A 537 -24.16 18.95 -8.48
CA GLU A 537 -23.94 19.09 -7.05
C GLU A 537 -22.83 18.14 -6.56
N LEU A 538 -22.76 16.93 -7.13
CA LEU A 538 -21.64 16.02 -6.92
C LEU A 538 -20.30 16.64 -7.32
N GLU A 539 -20.25 17.34 -8.46
CA GLU A 539 -19.03 18.04 -8.88
C GLU A 539 -18.69 19.24 -7.96
N ARG A 540 -19.69 19.97 -7.46
CA ARG A 540 -19.47 21.01 -6.45
C ARG A 540 -18.90 20.44 -5.16
N LEU A 541 -19.43 19.32 -4.68
CA LEU A 541 -18.88 18.63 -3.52
C LEU A 541 -17.42 18.23 -3.76
N ARG A 542 -17.09 17.69 -4.94
CA ARG A 542 -15.71 17.33 -5.28
C ARG A 542 -14.78 18.55 -5.20
N VAL A 543 -15.17 19.66 -5.81
CA VAL A 543 -14.37 20.90 -5.75
C VAL A 543 -14.22 21.38 -4.30
N ARG A 544 -15.31 21.45 -3.53
CA ARG A 544 -15.32 21.88 -2.13
C ARG A 544 -14.38 21.07 -1.24
N TRP A 545 -14.47 19.74 -1.32
CA TRP A 545 -13.71 18.84 -0.44
C TRP A 545 -12.26 18.63 -0.88
N TRP A 546 -12.00 18.60 -2.19
CA TRP A 546 -10.67 18.24 -2.71
C TRP A 546 -9.85 19.45 -3.16
N LYS A 547 -10.46 20.49 -3.70
CA LYS A 547 -9.75 21.60 -4.35
C LYS A 547 -9.76 22.91 -3.56
N GLU A 548 -10.57 23.01 -2.50
CA GLU A 548 -10.70 24.21 -1.69
C GLU A 548 -10.23 24.00 -0.24
N ALA A 549 -9.95 25.10 0.46
CA ALA A 549 -9.46 25.14 1.84
C ALA A 549 -10.55 25.66 2.80
N HIS A 550 -11.65 24.91 2.92
CA HIS A 550 -12.79 25.25 3.77
C HIS A 550 -13.07 24.23 4.88
N GLY A 551 -12.06 23.47 5.30
CA GLY A 551 -12.24 22.45 6.33
C GLY A 551 -12.66 23.04 7.69
N ASP A 552 -12.20 24.23 8.07
CA ASP A 552 -12.62 24.88 9.32
C ASP A 552 -14.13 25.24 9.28
N GLU A 553 -14.63 25.64 8.11
CA GLU A 553 -16.07 25.89 7.89
C GLU A 553 -16.90 24.61 7.92
N ASP A 554 -16.37 23.53 7.31
CA ASP A 554 -17.12 22.28 7.10
C ASP A 554 -17.03 21.31 8.30
N LEU A 555 -15.95 21.38 9.09
CA LEU A 555 -15.64 20.50 10.23
C LEU A 555 -15.66 21.22 11.58
N GLY A 556 -15.87 22.53 11.58
CA GLY A 556 -15.87 23.38 12.77
C GLY A 556 -14.48 23.82 13.20
N GLU A 557 -14.45 24.85 14.04
CA GLU A 557 -13.21 25.41 14.57
C GLU A 557 -12.39 24.36 15.35
N PRO A 558 -11.05 24.41 15.29
CA PRO A 558 -10.17 23.47 15.96
C PRO A 558 -10.45 23.36 17.46
N SER A 559 -10.77 22.17 17.98
CA SER A 559 -11.06 21.97 19.41
C SER A 559 -10.63 20.61 19.94
N LEU A 560 -10.30 20.56 21.24
CA LEU A 560 -9.96 19.30 21.92
C LEU A 560 -11.15 18.34 22.00
N GLY A 561 -12.36 18.86 22.12
CA GLY A 561 -13.58 18.04 22.11
C GLY A 561 -13.77 17.28 20.79
N ALA A 562 -13.49 17.93 19.65
CA ALA A 562 -13.54 17.29 18.33
C ALA A 562 -12.40 16.27 18.14
N LEU A 563 -11.23 16.52 18.72
CA LEU A 563 -10.09 15.60 18.73
C LEU A 563 -10.40 14.30 19.49
N MET A 564 -11.22 14.36 20.54
CA MET A 564 -11.64 13.20 21.34
C MET A 564 -12.91 12.50 20.80
N GLY A 565 -13.25 12.71 19.52
CA GLY A 565 -14.37 12.02 18.86
C GLY A 565 -15.76 12.58 19.18
N GLY A 566 -15.86 13.77 19.77
CA GLY A 566 -17.12 14.51 19.99
C GLY A 566 -18.12 13.88 20.96
N GLY A 567 -17.81 12.73 21.57
CA GLY A 567 -18.75 11.93 22.37
C GLY A 567 -18.50 11.93 23.89
N GLY A 568 -17.39 12.46 24.36
CA GLY A 568 -17.11 12.59 25.79
C GLY A 568 -17.39 14.00 26.28
N GLN A 569 -18.46 14.22 27.04
CA GLN A 569 -18.50 15.39 27.93
C GLN A 569 -17.46 15.15 29.03
N MET A 570 -16.22 15.53 28.77
CA MET A 570 -15.35 15.93 29.86
C MET A 570 -16.03 17.10 30.56
N ASP A 571 -16.00 17.09 31.88
CA ASP A 571 -16.50 18.23 32.62
C ASP A 571 -15.69 19.48 32.21
N PRO A 572 -16.29 20.68 32.27
CA PRO A 572 -15.64 21.90 31.81
C PRO A 572 -14.32 22.22 32.50
N GLU A 573 -14.09 21.74 33.74
CA GLU A 573 -12.85 22.00 34.48
C GLU A 573 -11.71 21.11 33.97
N THR A 574 -11.97 19.82 33.74
CA THR A 574 -11.00 18.91 33.11
C THR A 574 -10.64 19.35 31.69
N LEU A 575 -11.63 19.77 30.90
CA LEU A 575 -11.40 20.27 29.54
C LEU A 575 -10.49 21.52 29.55
N LYS A 576 -10.78 22.47 30.45
CA LYS A 576 -10.00 23.70 30.60
C LYS A 576 -8.56 23.42 31.08
N LEU A 577 -8.38 22.48 32.01
CA LEU A 577 -7.06 22.07 32.48
C LEU A 577 -6.23 21.45 31.33
N MET A 578 -6.85 20.64 30.48
CA MET A 578 -6.19 20.09 29.29
C MET A 578 -5.85 21.17 28.26
N GLU A 579 -6.75 22.11 28.01
CA GLU A 579 -6.50 23.27 27.12
C GLU A 579 -5.31 24.12 27.58
N GLU A 580 -5.12 24.28 28.90
CA GLU A 580 -3.99 25.02 29.49
C GLU A 580 -2.65 24.25 29.39
N LEU A 581 -2.67 22.92 29.44
CA LEU A 581 -1.48 22.07 29.36
C LEU A 581 -1.03 21.76 27.92
N MET A 582 -1.97 21.74 26.97
CA MET A 582 -1.75 21.34 25.57
C MET A 582 -0.68 22.14 24.82
N PRO A 583 -0.59 23.48 24.94
CA PRO A 583 0.49 24.23 24.28
C PRO A 583 1.89 23.78 24.69
N GLY A 584 2.07 23.24 25.90
CA GLY A 584 3.32 22.66 26.37
C GLY A 584 3.61 21.27 25.80
N LEU A 585 2.57 20.42 25.69
CA LEU A 585 2.65 19.08 25.09
C LEU A 585 2.87 19.14 23.57
N MET A 586 2.16 20.03 22.87
CA MET A 586 2.24 20.20 21.41
C MET A 586 3.57 20.81 20.96
N LYS A 587 4.23 21.62 21.81
CA LYS A 587 5.61 22.09 21.56
C LYS A 587 6.64 20.94 21.48
N GLY A 588 6.35 19.78 22.08
CA GLY A 588 7.19 18.58 21.97
C GLY A 588 6.93 17.73 20.72
N LEU A 589 5.86 18.04 19.96
CA LEU A 589 5.47 17.39 18.71
C LEU A 589 5.81 18.22 17.47
N GLN A 590 6.33 19.44 17.65
CA GLN A 590 6.90 20.23 16.57
C GLN A 590 8.30 19.68 16.22
N PRO A 591 8.65 19.56 14.93
CA PRO A 591 9.93 19.00 14.48
C PRO A 591 11.15 19.77 15.00
#